data_AF-A0Q2U8-F1
#
_entry.id   AF-A0Q2U8-F1
#
_cell.length_a   1.000
_cell.length_b   1.000
_cell.length_c   1.000
_cell.angle_alpha   90.00
_cell.angle_beta   90.00
_cell.angle_gamma   90.00
#
_symmetry.space_group_name_H-M   'P 1'
#
loop_
_entity.id
_entity.type
_entity.pdbx_description
1 polymer ?
#
loop_
_entity_poly.entity_id
_entity_poly.type
_entity_poly.pdbx_seq_one_letter_code
_entity_poly.pdbx_strand_id
1 'polypeptide(L)'
;MCKSYAKIIVHGSPITKSNFKLSNVKGRAILPFNSGKYHDRYGVYEELISYEAKIQNPNVFLTESLIAILKVYYKSKKRHPDTTNIPKSIFDGVEKSGIIINDAQIRQLIIEEHYDNENPRFELELFGESTYNVHYEVSKNETINEPINYNPPPNKKSSNKKSLASKEDKIIPSNLSSNSSIMLCDICGKPLKNKEDSISANKGKTLICKSCFGKLF
;
A
#
# COMPACT_ATOMS: atom_id res chain seq x y z
N MET A 1 1.09 35.06 23.71
CA MET A 1 1.38 34.91 22.27
C MET A 1 0.68 33.64 21.79
N CYS A 2 -0.22 33.74 20.81
CA CYS A 2 -0.74 32.55 20.15
C CYS A 2 0.42 31.84 19.45
N LYS A 3 0.63 30.56 19.75
CA LYS A 3 1.56 29.74 18.97
C LYS A 3 0.93 29.50 17.60
N SER A 4 1.56 29.99 16.54
CA SER A 4 1.21 29.68 15.14
C SER A 4 1.91 28.40 14.66
N TYR A 5 2.18 27.48 15.59
CA TYR A 5 2.92 26.24 15.32
C TYR A 5 2.41 25.09 16.20
N ALA A 6 2.31 23.91 15.61
CA ALA A 6 2.07 22.65 16.32
C ALA A 6 2.92 21.53 15.71
N LYS A 7 3.47 20.67 16.57
CA LYS A 7 4.17 19.44 16.16
C LYS A 7 3.49 18.24 16.78
N ILE A 8 3.19 17.25 15.95
CA ILE A 8 2.47 16.04 16.34
C ILE A 8 3.28 14.84 15.88
N ILE A 9 3.63 13.96 16.82
CA ILE A 9 4.35 12.73 16.55
C ILE A 9 3.47 11.58 17.00
N VAL A 10 3.19 10.62 16.11
CA VAL A 10 2.41 9.43 16.48
C VAL A 10 3.18 8.20 16.06
N HIS A 11 3.42 7.34 17.05
CA HIS A 11 4.12 6.08 16.85
C HIS A 11 3.24 5.04 16.16
N GLY A 12 3.89 4.16 15.41
CA GLY A 12 3.25 3.14 14.59
C GLY A 12 3.28 3.49 13.10
N SER A 13 3.15 2.48 12.25
CA SER A 13 3.05 2.69 10.81
C SER A 13 1.71 3.36 10.48
N PRO A 14 1.71 4.50 9.77
CA PRO A 14 0.46 5.17 9.46
C PRO A 14 -0.42 4.28 8.59
N ILE A 15 -1.71 4.29 8.89
CA ILE A 15 -2.70 3.53 8.13
C ILE A 15 -3.55 4.48 7.30
N THR A 16 -3.87 4.06 6.08
CA THR A 16 -4.80 4.78 5.22
C THR A 16 -6.17 4.18 5.35
N LYS A 17 -7.18 5.03 5.54
CA LYS A 17 -8.60 4.64 5.48
C LYS A 17 -8.83 3.99 4.12
N SER A 18 -9.12 2.69 4.10
CA SER A 18 -9.59 2.07 2.87
C SER A 18 -10.95 2.69 2.54
N ASN A 19 -11.30 2.78 1.26
CA ASN A 19 -12.63 3.23 0.82
C ASN A 19 -13.78 2.30 1.26
N PHE A 20 -13.55 1.43 2.25
CA PHE A 20 -14.54 0.56 2.83
C PHE A 20 -15.56 1.37 3.62
N LYS A 21 -16.66 1.69 2.95
CA LYS A 21 -17.85 2.30 3.53
C LYS A 21 -18.91 1.21 3.60
N LEU A 22 -19.42 0.91 4.80
CA LEU A 22 -20.62 0.10 4.93
C LEU A 22 -21.82 1.01 4.65
N SER A 23 -22.76 0.60 3.79
CA SER A 23 -24.02 1.31 3.62
C SER A 23 -25.07 0.76 4.57
N ASN A 24 -25.84 1.63 5.21
CA ASN A 24 -27.05 1.18 5.90
C ASN A 24 -28.16 0.86 4.89
N VAL A 25 -29.29 0.35 5.39
CA VAL A 25 -30.49 0.05 4.58
C VAL A 25 -31.00 1.26 3.79
N LYS A 26 -30.69 2.49 4.21
CA LYS A 26 -31.03 3.76 3.55
C LYS A 26 -29.92 4.29 2.63
N GLY A 27 -28.89 3.51 2.34
CA GLY A 27 -27.77 3.88 1.46
C GLY A 27 -26.76 4.87 2.04
N ARG A 28 -26.89 5.27 3.32
CA ARG A 28 -25.90 6.16 3.97
C ARG A 28 -24.64 5.38 4.30
N ALA A 29 -23.49 5.92 3.92
CA ALA A 29 -22.19 5.39 4.32
C ALA A 29 -21.99 5.56 5.83
N ILE A 30 -21.65 4.48 6.50
CA ILE A 30 -21.32 4.40 7.93
C ILE A 30 -19.90 3.82 8.04
N LEU A 31 -19.09 4.44 8.89
CA LEU A 31 -17.85 3.84 9.35
C LEU A 31 -18.19 2.96 10.57
N PRO A 32 -17.91 1.65 10.54
CA PRO A 32 -18.10 0.81 11.72
C PRO A 32 -17.22 1.31 12.86
N PHE A 33 -17.81 1.41 14.05
CA PHE A 33 -17.14 1.82 15.27
C PHE A 33 -17.57 0.88 16.40
N ASN A 34 -16.60 0.46 17.22
CA ASN A 34 -16.82 -0.36 18.40
C ASN A 34 -17.51 -1.72 18.12
N SER A 35 -17.26 -2.30 16.94
CA SER A 35 -17.77 -3.61 16.53
C SER A 35 -16.87 -4.79 16.95
N GLY A 36 -15.69 -4.50 17.50
CA GLY A 36 -14.65 -5.48 17.81
C GLY A 36 -13.99 -6.07 16.56
N LYS A 37 -14.25 -5.51 15.36
CA LYS A 37 -13.81 -6.05 14.08
C LYS A 37 -12.65 -5.23 13.52
N TYR A 38 -11.94 -5.83 12.57
CA TYR A 38 -10.79 -5.20 11.90
C TYR A 38 -11.09 -3.81 11.32
N HIS A 39 -12.32 -3.54 10.89
CA HIS A 39 -12.73 -2.27 10.30
C HIS A 39 -12.69 -1.09 11.29
N ASP A 40 -12.76 -1.36 12.61
CA ASP A 40 -12.73 -0.34 13.65
C ASP A 40 -11.36 0.33 13.78
N ARG A 41 -10.29 -0.30 13.23
CA ARG A 41 -8.91 0.19 13.31
C ARG A 41 -8.75 1.64 12.85
N TYR A 42 -9.58 2.10 11.92
CA TYR A 42 -9.51 3.48 11.41
C TYR A 42 -10.04 4.49 12.43
N GLY A 43 -11.18 4.19 13.06
CA GLY A 43 -11.70 5.02 14.14
C GLY A 43 -10.77 5.06 15.35
N VAL A 44 -10.20 3.90 15.72
CA VAL A 44 -9.21 3.81 16.80
C VAL A 44 -7.93 4.59 16.47
N TYR A 45 -7.49 4.55 15.21
CA TYR A 45 -6.32 5.31 14.77
C TYR A 45 -6.57 6.82 14.76
N GLU A 46 -7.74 7.27 14.31
CA GLU A 46 -8.14 8.69 14.41
C GLU A 46 -8.19 9.16 15.89
N GLU A 47 -8.64 8.30 16.80
CA GLU A 47 -8.64 8.59 18.24
C GLU A 47 -7.23 8.63 18.84
N LEU A 48 -6.36 7.71 18.46
CA LEU A 48 -4.94 7.72 18.85
C LEU A 48 -4.28 9.04 18.43
N ILE A 49 -4.45 9.45 17.16
CA ILE A 49 -3.93 10.72 16.67
C ILE A 49 -4.51 11.88 17.48
N SER A 50 -5.82 11.90 17.68
CA SER A 50 -6.48 12.95 18.44
C SER A 50 -5.95 13.07 19.87
N TYR A 51 -5.65 11.95 20.50
CA TYR A 51 -5.13 11.89 21.87
C TYR A 51 -3.69 12.40 21.94
N GLU A 52 -2.80 11.85 21.11
CA GLU A 52 -1.39 12.25 21.04
C GLU A 52 -1.23 13.73 20.70
N ALA A 53 -2.00 14.21 19.72
CA ALA A 53 -1.99 15.60 19.30
C ALA A 53 -2.32 16.55 20.47
N LYS A 54 -3.38 16.27 21.22
CA LYS A 54 -3.80 17.08 22.38
C LYS A 54 -2.78 17.07 23.52
N ILE A 55 -2.16 15.92 23.79
CA ILE A 55 -1.16 15.79 24.86
C ILE A 55 0.11 16.55 24.53
N GLN A 56 0.55 16.47 23.27
CA GLN A 56 1.77 17.14 22.83
C GLN A 56 1.57 18.66 22.65
N ASN A 57 0.35 19.10 22.33
CA ASN A 57 0.03 20.50 22.07
C ASN A 57 -1.16 20.97 22.95
N PRO A 58 -1.00 21.01 24.28
CA PRO A 58 -2.08 21.43 25.17
C PRO A 58 -2.43 22.90 24.92
N ASN A 59 -3.72 23.21 24.84
CA ASN A 59 -4.27 24.55 24.62
C ASN A 59 -3.83 25.21 23.30
N VAL A 60 -3.38 24.43 22.31
CA VAL A 60 -3.10 24.94 20.97
C VAL A 60 -4.35 24.83 20.12
N PHE A 61 -4.76 25.95 19.54
CA PHE A 61 -5.89 26.05 18.63
C PHE A 61 -5.51 26.98 17.48
N LEU A 62 -5.32 26.41 16.30
CA LEU A 62 -4.87 27.13 15.11
C LEU A 62 -6.10 27.49 14.26
N THR A 63 -6.32 28.79 14.05
CA THR A 63 -7.50 29.32 13.34
C THR A 63 -7.21 29.86 11.95
N GLU A 64 -5.93 30.11 11.64
CA GLU A 64 -5.50 30.68 10.37
C GLU A 64 -5.20 29.59 9.32
N SER A 65 -4.84 30.00 8.11
CA SER A 65 -4.32 29.12 7.06
C SER A 65 -2.97 28.52 7.46
N LEU A 66 -2.75 27.26 7.10
CA LEU A 66 -1.62 26.47 7.57
C LEU A 66 -0.81 25.87 6.42
N ILE A 67 0.49 25.78 6.66
CA ILE A 67 1.45 24.98 5.92
C ILE A 67 1.71 23.71 6.72
N ALA A 68 1.57 22.56 6.08
CA ALA A 68 1.79 21.25 6.69
C ALA A 68 3.04 20.58 6.12
N ILE A 69 3.91 20.11 7.01
CA ILE A 69 5.05 19.25 6.67
C ILE A 69 4.81 17.90 7.33
N LEU A 70 4.55 16.89 6.50
CA LEU A 70 4.29 15.52 6.94
C LEU A 70 5.47 14.62 6.60
N LYS A 71 6.15 14.12 7.62
CA LYS A 71 7.21 13.12 7.50
C LYS A 71 6.65 11.76 7.91
N VAL A 72 6.73 10.78 7.01
CA VAL A 72 6.25 9.42 7.26
C VAL A 72 7.43 8.46 7.32
N TYR A 73 7.52 7.71 8.42
CA TYR A 73 8.57 6.71 8.64
C TYR A 73 7.96 5.30 8.56
N TYR A 74 8.23 4.60 7.46
CA TYR A 74 7.73 3.25 7.24
C TYR A 74 8.68 2.18 7.75
N LYS A 75 8.07 1.08 8.25
CA LYS A 75 8.79 -0.10 8.72
C LYS A 75 9.45 -0.93 7.61
N SER A 76 9.06 -0.77 6.35
CA SER A 76 9.62 -1.55 5.25
C SER A 76 9.54 -0.83 3.91
N LYS A 77 10.61 -0.95 3.13
CA LYS A 77 10.72 -0.44 1.77
C LYS A 77 9.92 -1.24 0.73
N LYS A 78 9.51 -2.49 1.04
CA LYS A 78 8.91 -3.40 0.04
C LYS A 78 7.40 -3.25 -0.11
N ARG A 79 6.69 -3.00 0.99
CA ARG A 79 5.23 -2.80 1.02
C ARG A 79 4.88 -1.83 2.14
N HIS A 80 4.43 -0.66 1.76
CA HIS A 80 3.77 0.31 2.63
C HIS A 80 2.55 0.85 1.88
N PRO A 81 1.55 1.41 2.58
CA PRO A 81 0.46 2.12 1.92
C PRO A 81 0.98 3.29 1.09
N ASP A 82 0.20 3.70 0.09
CA ASP A 82 0.54 4.86 -0.73
C ASP A 82 0.59 6.12 0.13
N THR A 83 1.75 6.78 0.15
CA THR A 83 2.02 7.94 1.00
C THR A 83 1.08 9.10 0.69
N THR A 84 0.60 9.22 -0.55
CA THR A 84 -0.37 10.23 -0.98
C THR A 84 -1.75 10.08 -0.33
N ASN A 85 -2.11 8.88 0.13
CA ASN A 85 -3.40 8.60 0.75
C ASN A 85 -3.39 8.77 2.28
N ILE A 86 -2.21 8.81 2.90
CA ILE A 86 -2.03 8.95 4.35
C ILE A 86 -2.54 10.28 4.92
N PRO A 87 -2.26 11.43 4.30
CA PRO A 87 -2.64 12.73 4.87
C PRO A 87 -4.11 12.82 5.22
N LYS A 88 -5.00 12.24 4.41
CA LYS A 88 -6.44 12.24 4.66
C LYS A 88 -6.79 11.63 6.03
N SER A 89 -6.22 10.46 6.33
CA SER A 89 -6.50 9.80 7.61
C SER A 89 -5.86 10.53 8.80
N ILE A 90 -4.74 11.23 8.57
CA ILE A 90 -4.06 11.98 9.62
C ILE A 90 -4.85 13.26 9.93
N PHE A 91 -5.25 14.03 8.92
CA PHE A 91 -5.98 15.27 9.13
C PHE A 91 -7.37 15.03 9.72
N ASP A 92 -8.07 13.94 9.37
CA ASP A 92 -9.30 13.53 10.06
C ASP A 92 -9.07 13.41 11.60
N GLY A 93 -7.96 12.79 12.02
CA GLY A 93 -7.59 12.64 13.43
C GLY A 93 -7.15 13.94 14.10
N VAL A 94 -6.43 14.81 13.37
CA VAL A 94 -5.98 16.11 13.88
C VAL A 94 -7.14 17.10 13.99
N GLU A 95 -8.10 17.07 13.06
CA GLU A 95 -9.35 17.83 13.17
C GLU A 95 -10.16 17.37 14.39
N LYS A 96 -10.29 16.06 14.61
CA LYS A 96 -10.93 15.50 15.82
C LYS A 96 -10.22 15.90 17.12
N SER A 97 -8.91 16.15 17.06
CA SER A 97 -8.15 16.70 18.19
C SER A 97 -8.51 18.15 18.53
N GLY A 98 -9.10 18.88 17.59
CA GLY A 98 -9.40 20.29 17.73
C GLY A 98 -8.18 21.20 17.64
N ILE A 99 -6.98 20.72 17.31
CA ILE A 99 -5.82 21.61 17.04
C ILE A 99 -6.11 22.51 15.82
N ILE A 100 -6.81 21.98 14.83
CA ILE A 100 -7.28 22.70 13.65
C ILE A 100 -8.81 22.65 13.63
N ILE A 101 -9.42 23.64 12.98
CA ILE A 101 -10.86 23.73 12.74
C ILE A 101 -11.28 22.73 11.65
N ASN A 102 -10.52 22.67 10.55
CA ASN A 102 -10.78 21.76 9.43
C ASN A 102 -9.52 21.50 8.60
N ASP A 103 -9.55 20.42 7.81
CA ASP A 103 -8.51 20.11 6.82
C ASP A 103 -8.37 21.20 5.72
N ALA A 104 -9.42 21.98 5.46
CA ALA A 104 -9.40 23.09 4.50
C ALA A 104 -8.46 24.25 4.89
N GLN A 105 -8.02 24.32 6.16
CA GLN A 105 -6.97 25.26 6.58
C GLN A 105 -5.61 24.91 5.97
N ILE A 106 -5.37 23.65 5.60
CA ILE A 106 -4.10 23.21 5.03
C ILE A 106 -4.01 23.64 3.56
N ARG A 107 -3.26 24.72 3.29
CA ARG A 107 -3.11 25.28 1.94
C ARG A 107 -1.88 24.81 1.21
N GLN A 108 -0.86 24.40 1.95
CA GLN A 108 0.36 23.79 1.43
C GLN A 108 0.66 22.52 2.20
N LEU A 109 0.97 21.44 1.48
CA LEU A 109 1.29 20.14 2.06
C LEU A 109 2.58 19.60 1.43
N ILE A 110 3.59 19.38 2.25
CA ILE A 110 4.82 18.67 1.90
C ILE A 110 4.74 17.29 2.52
N ILE A 111 5.04 16.28 1.72
CA ILE A 111 5.08 14.89 2.18
C ILE A 111 6.48 14.36 1.94
N GLU A 112 7.14 13.97 3.01
CA GLU A 112 8.44 13.31 2.97
C GLU A 112 8.29 11.85 3.38
N GLU A 113 8.88 10.97 2.58
CA GLU A 113 8.90 9.53 2.85
C GLU A 113 10.27 9.11 3.34
N HIS A 114 10.27 8.44 4.50
CA HIS A 114 11.44 7.91 5.17
C HIS A 114 11.22 6.44 5.55
N TYR A 115 12.30 5.71 5.82
CA TYR A 115 12.24 4.32 6.26
C TYR A 115 12.93 4.16 7.61
N ASP A 116 12.18 3.68 8.59
CA ASP A 116 12.65 3.40 9.95
C ASP A 116 12.01 2.08 10.41
N ASN A 117 12.80 1.01 10.39
CA ASN A 117 12.33 -0.33 10.72
C ASN A 117 12.09 -0.52 12.22
N GLU A 118 12.79 0.26 13.06
CA GLU A 118 12.77 0.15 14.52
C GLU A 118 11.62 0.98 15.08
N ASN A 119 11.49 2.24 14.63
CA ASN A 119 10.55 3.21 15.17
C ASN A 119 9.69 3.85 14.06
N PRO A 120 8.79 3.07 13.43
CA PRO A 120 7.85 3.62 12.46
C PRO A 120 6.92 4.62 13.16
N ARG A 121 6.68 5.76 12.51
CA ARG A 121 5.89 6.87 13.04
C ARG A 121 5.51 7.82 11.91
N PHE A 122 4.65 8.79 12.19
CA PHE A 122 4.64 10.02 11.42
C PHE A 122 4.96 11.21 12.31
N GLU A 123 5.52 12.24 11.70
CA GLU A 123 5.71 13.55 12.29
C GLU A 123 4.98 14.55 11.41
N LEU A 124 4.02 15.27 11.99
CA LEU A 124 3.29 16.33 11.33
C LEU A 124 3.65 17.65 12.01
N GLU A 125 4.09 18.60 11.21
CA GLU A 125 4.35 19.96 11.63
C GLU A 125 3.40 20.91 10.91
N LEU A 126 2.73 21.77 11.67
CA LEU A 126 1.77 22.75 11.20
C LEU A 126 2.30 24.15 11.49
N PHE A 127 2.33 25.01 10.49
CA PHE A 127 2.83 26.38 10.59
C PHE A 127 1.78 27.36 10.09
N GLY A 128 1.55 28.47 10.81
CA GLY A 128 0.68 29.55 10.37
C GLY A 128 1.24 30.34 9.20
N GLU A 129 0.48 30.48 8.12
CA GLU A 129 0.87 31.25 6.93
C GLU A 129 1.14 32.73 7.22
N SER A 130 0.59 33.29 8.29
CA SER A 130 0.88 34.68 8.69
C SER A 130 2.34 34.89 9.13
N THR A 131 2.98 33.83 9.63
CA THR A 131 4.32 33.90 10.26
C THR A 131 5.37 33.17 9.44
N TYR A 132 4.98 32.11 8.72
CA TYR A 132 5.90 31.21 8.03
C TYR A 132 5.60 31.13 6.54
N ASN A 133 6.63 30.88 5.75
CA ASN A 133 6.55 30.66 4.31
C ASN A 133 7.52 29.53 3.92
N VAL A 134 7.21 28.81 2.84
CA VAL A 134 8.08 27.78 2.27
C VAL A 134 8.46 28.13 0.84
N HIS A 135 9.76 28.03 0.54
CA HIS A 135 10.32 28.23 -0.79
C HIS A 135 10.96 26.93 -1.29
N TYR A 136 10.78 26.62 -2.58
CA TYR A 136 11.38 25.44 -3.21
C TYR A 136 12.20 25.85 -4.43
N GLU A 137 13.33 25.19 -4.61
CA GLU A 137 14.17 25.29 -5.80
C GLU A 137 14.50 23.88 -6.31
N VAL A 138 14.33 23.65 -7.60
CA VAL A 138 14.69 22.38 -8.25
C VAL A 138 15.98 22.60 -9.02
N SER A 139 17.08 22.08 -8.49
CA SER A 139 18.41 22.16 -9.10
C SER A 139 18.89 20.80 -9.60
N LYS A 140 19.92 20.81 -10.45
CA LYS A 140 20.59 19.58 -10.86
C LYS A 140 21.54 19.14 -9.74
N ASN A 141 21.50 17.87 -9.39
CA ASN A 141 22.49 17.32 -8.47
C ASN A 141 23.89 17.44 -9.07
N GLU A 142 24.87 17.83 -8.25
CA GLU A 142 26.28 17.88 -8.64
C GLU A 142 26.84 16.48 -8.98
N THR A 143 26.28 15.45 -8.34
CA THR A 143 26.63 14.05 -8.56
C THR A 143 25.41 13.24 -9.02
N ILE A 144 25.62 12.34 -9.99
CA ILE A 144 24.56 11.48 -10.51
C ILE A 144 24.32 10.34 -9.51
N ASN A 145 23.13 10.31 -8.92
CA ASN A 145 22.70 9.22 -8.06
C ASN A 145 22.23 8.01 -8.88
N GLU A 146 22.37 6.80 -8.32
CA GLU A 146 21.85 5.58 -8.94
C GLU A 146 20.31 5.67 -9.08
N PRO A 147 19.76 5.49 -10.29
CA PRO A 147 18.32 5.59 -10.50
C PRO A 147 17.58 4.39 -9.91
N ILE A 148 16.50 4.67 -9.18
CA ILE A 148 15.56 3.63 -8.73
C ILE A 148 14.60 3.31 -9.87
N ASN A 149 14.77 2.14 -10.49
CA ASN A 149 13.91 1.68 -11.59
C ASN A 149 12.66 0.99 -11.06
N TYR A 150 11.49 1.50 -11.45
CA TYR A 150 10.20 0.89 -11.14
C TYR A 150 9.77 -0.10 -12.23
N ASN A 151 9.29 -1.27 -11.82
CA ASN A 151 8.76 -2.28 -12.72
C ASN A 151 7.23 -2.35 -12.61
N PRO A 152 6.52 -2.71 -13.70
CA PRO A 152 5.09 -2.96 -13.62
C PRO A 152 4.79 -4.09 -12.61
N PRO A 153 3.58 -4.08 -12.01
CA PRO A 153 3.21 -5.06 -11.00
C PRO A 153 3.40 -6.50 -11.52
N PRO A 154 3.86 -7.44 -10.69
CA PRO A 154 4.25 -8.79 -11.10
C PRO A 154 3.12 -9.57 -11.80
N ASN A 155 1.86 -9.19 -11.55
CA ASN A 155 0.68 -9.81 -12.17
C ASN A 155 0.46 -9.44 -13.64
N LYS A 156 1.29 -8.56 -14.24
CA LYS A 156 1.29 -8.27 -15.69
C LYS A 156 2.39 -9.01 -16.48
N LYS A 157 2.98 -10.08 -15.94
CA LYS A 157 3.91 -10.95 -16.69
C LYS A 157 3.21 -11.97 -17.59
N SER A 158 2.04 -11.63 -18.13
CA SER A 158 1.31 -12.47 -19.07
C SER A 158 0.80 -11.64 -20.25
N SER A 159 1.12 -12.13 -21.44
CA SER A 159 0.76 -11.67 -22.79
C SER A 159 1.63 -10.58 -23.44
N ASN A 160 2.29 -11.01 -24.53
CA ASN A 160 2.84 -10.23 -25.64
C ASN A 160 4.24 -9.64 -25.51
N LYS A 161 5.23 -10.52 -25.35
CA LYS A 161 6.47 -10.39 -26.14
C LYS A 161 6.35 -11.29 -27.37
N LYS A 162 5.67 -10.80 -28.42
CA LYS A 162 6.05 -11.20 -29.79
C LYS A 162 7.40 -10.53 -30.01
N SER A 163 8.47 -11.27 -29.81
CA SER A 163 9.80 -10.87 -30.25
C SER A 163 9.74 -10.68 -31.76
N LEU A 164 9.84 -9.43 -32.21
CA LEU A 164 10.47 -9.14 -33.49
C LEU A 164 11.93 -9.60 -33.36
N ALA A 165 12.19 -10.85 -33.73
CA ALA A 165 13.53 -11.32 -34.02
C ALA A 165 13.54 -11.72 -35.50
N SER A 166 14.31 -10.94 -36.23
CA SER A 166 14.83 -11.11 -37.57
C SER A 166 14.85 -12.55 -38.09
N LYS A 167 14.35 -12.69 -39.32
CA LYS A 167 14.72 -13.75 -40.24
C LYS A 167 16.24 -13.88 -40.27
N GLU A 168 16.75 -15.04 -39.92
CA GLU A 168 17.98 -15.58 -40.50
C GLU A 168 17.93 -17.09 -40.38
N ASP A 169 18.00 -17.73 -41.54
CA ASP A 169 18.13 -19.16 -41.71
C ASP A 169 19.29 -19.71 -40.87
N LYS A 170 19.09 -20.90 -40.28
CA LYS A 170 20.02 -22.04 -40.43
C LYS A 170 19.53 -23.28 -39.68
N ILE A 171 19.26 -24.30 -40.50
CA ILE A 171 19.80 -25.66 -40.38
C ILE A 171 19.33 -26.50 -39.17
N ILE A 172 18.46 -27.45 -39.50
CA ILE A 172 18.21 -28.72 -38.80
C ILE A 172 19.52 -29.50 -38.68
N PRO A 173 19.78 -30.17 -37.55
CA PRO A 173 19.89 -31.62 -37.65
C PRO A 173 18.96 -32.35 -36.68
N SER A 174 18.34 -33.37 -37.24
CA SER A 174 17.77 -34.56 -36.61
C SER A 174 18.51 -35.01 -35.34
N ASN A 175 17.76 -35.28 -34.27
CA ASN A 175 17.97 -36.49 -33.48
C ASN A 175 16.69 -36.93 -32.77
N LEU A 176 16.36 -38.19 -33.04
CA LEU A 176 15.31 -39.02 -32.50
C LEU A 176 15.54 -39.25 -31.00
N SER A 177 14.53 -38.99 -30.15
CA SER A 177 14.32 -39.77 -28.93
C SER A 177 12.89 -39.57 -28.41
N SER A 178 12.06 -40.53 -28.79
CA SER A 178 10.83 -40.91 -28.12
C SER A 178 11.09 -41.16 -26.63
N ASN A 179 10.52 -40.30 -25.77
CA ASN A 179 10.15 -40.66 -24.40
C ASN A 179 8.97 -39.76 -24.01
N SER A 180 7.77 -40.15 -24.45
CA SER A 180 6.52 -39.67 -23.86
C SER A 180 6.52 -40.12 -22.40
N SER A 181 6.88 -39.21 -21.50
CA SER A 181 6.66 -39.40 -20.07
C SER A 181 5.16 -39.53 -19.84
N ILE A 182 4.69 -40.77 -19.73
CA ILE A 182 3.30 -41.09 -19.42
C ILE A 182 3.03 -40.48 -18.05
N MET A 183 2.28 -39.38 -18.01
CA MET A 183 1.89 -38.76 -16.76
C MET A 183 0.84 -39.65 -16.10
N LEU A 184 1.10 -40.14 -14.90
CA LEU A 184 0.19 -40.99 -14.15
C LEU A 184 -0.54 -40.14 -13.09
N CYS A 185 -1.77 -40.53 -12.76
CA CYS A 185 -2.46 -39.96 -11.61
C CYS A 185 -1.91 -40.57 -10.30
N ASP A 186 -1.53 -39.72 -9.34
CA ASP A 186 -0.97 -40.16 -8.05
C ASP A 186 -1.97 -40.86 -7.13
N ILE A 187 -3.27 -40.79 -7.43
CA ILE A 187 -4.34 -41.43 -6.63
C ILE A 187 -4.74 -42.80 -7.20
N CYS A 188 -4.86 -42.92 -8.53
CA CYS A 188 -5.37 -44.15 -9.15
C CYS A 188 -4.39 -44.85 -10.10
N GLY A 189 -3.19 -44.31 -10.30
CA GLY A 189 -2.17 -44.86 -11.18
C GLY A 189 -2.55 -44.89 -12.67
N LYS A 190 -3.66 -44.27 -13.08
CA LYS A 190 -4.12 -44.27 -14.47
C LYS A 190 -3.32 -43.25 -15.32
N PRO A 191 -3.01 -43.57 -16.59
CA PRO A 191 -2.35 -42.66 -17.50
C PRO A 191 -3.25 -41.48 -17.88
N LEU A 192 -2.74 -40.27 -17.70
CA LEU A 192 -3.33 -39.00 -18.08
C LEU A 192 -2.97 -38.73 -19.54
N LYS A 193 -3.98 -38.72 -20.42
CA LYS A 193 -3.77 -38.53 -21.86
C LYS A 193 -3.37 -37.09 -22.21
N ASN A 194 -3.83 -36.10 -21.45
CA ASN A 194 -3.57 -34.66 -21.66
C ASN A 194 -3.41 -33.92 -20.32
N LYS A 195 -2.63 -32.82 -20.29
CA LYS A 195 -2.50 -31.93 -19.12
C LYS A 195 -3.80 -31.23 -18.72
N GLU A 196 -4.77 -31.12 -19.64
CA GLU A 196 -6.07 -30.47 -19.40
C GLU A 196 -7.04 -31.33 -18.57
N ASP A 197 -6.74 -32.63 -18.42
CA ASP A 197 -7.51 -33.58 -17.62
C ASP A 197 -6.89 -33.89 -16.25
N SER A 198 -5.81 -33.19 -15.90
CA SER A 198 -5.14 -33.29 -14.62
C SER A 198 -5.29 -32.01 -13.80
N ILE A 199 -5.52 -32.20 -12.50
CA ILE A 199 -5.53 -31.16 -11.49
C ILE A 199 -4.21 -31.29 -10.75
N SER A 200 -3.46 -30.19 -10.67
CA SER A 200 -2.19 -30.17 -9.94
C SER A 200 -2.37 -29.66 -8.52
N ALA A 201 -1.78 -30.37 -7.55
CA ALA A 201 -1.74 -29.99 -6.14
C ALA A 201 -0.28 -29.81 -5.68
N ASN A 202 -0.06 -29.19 -4.52
CA ASN A 202 1.27 -28.99 -3.93
C ASN A 202 2.28 -28.31 -4.86
N LYS A 203 1.90 -27.17 -5.47
CA LYS A 203 2.74 -26.41 -6.40
C LYS A 203 3.23 -27.25 -7.61
N GLY A 204 2.39 -28.15 -8.11
CA GLY A 204 2.69 -28.97 -9.28
C GLY A 204 3.40 -30.29 -8.98
N LYS A 205 3.59 -30.66 -7.71
CA LYS A 205 4.23 -31.92 -7.31
C LYS A 205 3.31 -33.13 -7.39
N THR A 206 2.00 -32.92 -7.37
CA THR A 206 1.00 -34.00 -7.36
C THR A 206 0.04 -33.82 -8.53
N LEU A 207 -0.21 -34.86 -9.30
CA LEU A 207 -1.12 -34.88 -10.46
C LEU A 207 -2.31 -35.80 -10.20
N ILE A 208 -3.52 -35.25 -10.23
CA ILE A 208 -4.77 -35.94 -9.90
C ILE A 208 -5.71 -35.89 -11.10
N CYS A 209 -6.34 -37.01 -11.48
CA CYS A 209 -7.36 -37.01 -12.52
C CYS A 209 -8.70 -36.43 -11.99
N LYS A 210 -9.49 -35.81 -12.88
CA LYS A 210 -10.80 -35.22 -12.51
C LYS A 210 -11.74 -36.20 -11.78
N SER A 211 -11.71 -37.48 -12.14
CA SER A 211 -12.55 -38.51 -11.51
C SER A 211 -12.12 -38.87 -10.09
N CYS A 212 -10.84 -38.79 -9.76
CA CYS A 212 -10.37 -38.94 -8.37
C CYS A 212 -10.66 -37.68 -7.55
N PHE A 213 -10.54 -36.50 -8.17
CA PHE A 213 -10.87 -35.25 -7.49
C PHE A 213 -12.35 -35.15 -7.12
N GLY A 214 -13.25 -35.55 -8.02
CA GLY A 214 -14.70 -35.54 -7.77
C GLY A 214 -15.19 -36.58 -6.75
N LYS A 215 -14.32 -37.48 -6.25
CA LYS A 215 -14.64 -38.39 -5.15
C LYS A 215 -14.17 -37.88 -3.78
N LEU A 216 -13.41 -36.79 -3.75
CA LEU A 216 -12.92 -36.15 -2.53
C LEU A 216 -13.92 -35.11 -1.97
N PHE A 217 -15.05 -34.92 -2.66
CA PHE A 217 -16.19 -34.09 -2.31
C PHE A 217 -17.47 -34.87 -2.58
#